data_AF-K4KYT9-F1
#
_entry.id   AF-K4KYT9-F1
#
_cell.length_a   1.000
_cell.length_b   1.000
_cell.length_c   1.000
_cell.angle_alpha   90.00
_cell.angle_beta   90.00
_cell.angle_gamma   90.00
#
_symmetry.space_group_name_H-M   'P 1'
#
loop_
_entity.id
_entity.type
_entity.pdbx_description
1 polymer ?
#
loop_
_entity_poly.entity_id
_entity_poly.type
_entity_poly.pdbx_seq_one_letter_code
_entity_poly.pdbx_strand_id
1 'polypeptide(L)' 'MALDVKIKELVAVGAAVAGNCIPCLQWHYNKCIELGIPIEDVKEAIEMARMVKEVPIKKIDELAEKLTGTLK' A
#
# COMPACT_ATOMS: atom_id res chain seq x y z
N MET A 1 15.24 13.24 -17.26
CA MET A 1 15.49 11.93 -16.62
C MET A 1 14.15 11.24 -16.43
N ALA A 2 14.03 9.97 -16.79
CA ALA A 2 12.83 9.18 -16.52
C ALA A 2 13.18 8.15 -15.43
N LEU A 3 12.28 7.97 -14.45
CA LEU A 3 12.43 6.94 -13.41
C LEU A 3 12.43 5.54 -14.06
N ASP A 4 13.30 4.65 -13.56
CA ASP A 4 13.40 3.26 -14.01
C ASP A 4 12.03 2.55 -13.93
N VAL A 5 11.77 1.67 -14.90
CA VAL A 5 10.46 1.01 -15.02
C VAL A 5 10.16 0.08 -13.84
N LYS A 6 11.16 -0.61 -13.29
CA LYS A 6 10.97 -1.47 -12.12
C LYS A 6 10.66 -0.64 -10.88
N ILE A 7 11.37 0.48 -10.72
CA ILE A 7 11.10 1.43 -9.62
C ILE A 7 9.68 1.99 -9.73
N LYS A 8 9.22 2.35 -10.94
CA LYS A 8 7.85 2.83 -11.15
C LYS A 8 6.79 1.82 -10.73
N GLU A 9 6.96 0.55 -11.08
CA GLU A 9 5.99 -0.49 -10.71
C GLU A 9 5.99 -0.77 -9.19
N LEU A 10 7.15 -0.76 -8.53
CA LEU A 10 7.22 -0.85 -7.06
C LEU A 10 6.50 0.32 -6.38
N VAL A 11 6.71 1.55 -6.86
CA VAL A 11 5.99 2.74 -6.37
C VAL A 11 4.48 2.59 -6.61
N ALA A 12 4.08 2.08 -7.77
CA ALA A 12 2.67 1.90 -8.11
C ALA A 12 1.98 0.82 -7.25
N VAL A 13 2.66 -0.29 -6.94
CA VAL A 13 2.17 -1.29 -5.98
C VAL A 13 1.94 -0.66 -4.60
N GLY A 14 2.92 0.08 -4.08
CA GLY A 14 2.80 0.77 -2.80
C GLY A 14 1.64 1.78 -2.80
N ALA A 15 1.52 2.59 -3.84
CA ALA A 15 0.43 3.55 -4.00
C ALA A 15 -0.95 2.86 -4.07
N ALA A 16 -1.05 1.72 -4.75
CA ALA A 16 -2.30 0.95 -4.84
C ALA A 16 -2.76 0.42 -3.47
N VAL A 17 -1.82 -0.11 -2.67
CA VAL A 17 -2.10 -0.57 -1.30
C VAL A 17 -2.58 0.59 -0.43
N ALA A 18 -1.84 1.70 -0.41
CA ALA A 18 -2.15 2.90 0.37
C ALA A 18 -3.50 3.51 -0.06
N GLY A 19 -3.79 3.52 -1.35
CA GLY A 19 -5.02 4.08 -1.94
C GLY A 19 -6.23 3.15 -1.97
N ASN A 20 -6.16 1.94 -1.38
CA ASN A 20 -7.25 0.95 -1.41
C ASN A 20 -7.69 0.52 -2.84
N CYS A 21 -6.86 0.67 -3.86
CA CYS A 21 -7.24 0.34 -5.24
C CYS A 21 -6.93 -1.13 -5.56
N ILE A 22 -7.90 -2.03 -5.31
CA ILE A 22 -7.79 -3.47 -5.62
C ILE A 22 -7.38 -3.74 -7.08
N PRO A 23 -8.06 -3.20 -8.12
CA PRO A 23 -7.68 -3.47 -9.49
C PRO A 23 -6.27 -2.93 -9.83
N CYS A 24 -5.89 -1.79 -9.26
CA CYS A 24 -4.53 -1.25 -9.44
C CYS A 24 -3.48 -2.17 -8.81
N LEU A 25 -3.73 -2.68 -7.60
CA LEU A 25 -2.80 -3.59 -6.91
C LEU A 25 -2.58 -4.85 -7.74
N GLN A 26 -3.66 -5.45 -8.26
CA GLN A 26 -3.55 -6.65 -9.07
C GLN A 26 -2.80 -6.39 -10.39
N TRP A 27 -3.07 -5.27 -11.05
CA TRP A 27 -2.39 -4.88 -12.29
C TRP A 27 -0.89 -4.66 -12.09
N HIS A 28 -0.51 -3.81 -11.13
CA HIS A 28 0.88 -3.45 -10.89
C HIS A 28 1.68 -4.61 -10.30
N TYR A 29 1.06 -5.46 -9.47
CA TYR A 29 1.69 -6.71 -9.03
C TYR A 29 2.06 -7.60 -10.23
N ASN A 30 1.14 -7.84 -11.15
CA ASN A 30 1.42 -8.66 -12.33
C ASN A 30 2.56 -8.05 -13.18
N LYS A 31 2.60 -6.71 -13.31
CA LYS A 31 3.71 -6.02 -14.00
C LYS A 31 5.05 -6.18 -13.29
N CYS A 32 5.09 -6.14 -11.96
CA CYS A 32 6.31 -6.45 -11.21
C CYS A 32 6.83 -7.86 -11.53
N ILE A 33 5.93 -8.86 -11.60
CA ILE A 33 6.29 -10.24 -11.94
C ILE A 33 6.81 -10.33 -13.39
N GLU A 34 6.12 -9.71 -14.35
CA GLU A 34 6.54 -9.67 -15.76
C GLU A 34 7.93 -9.04 -15.95
N LEU A 35 8.27 -8.01 -15.15
CA LEU A 35 9.57 -7.33 -15.19
C LEU A 35 10.68 -8.09 -14.43
N GLY A 36 10.37 -9.23 -13.83
CA GLY A 36 11.30 -10.01 -13.02
C GLY A 36 11.82 -9.22 -11.81
N ILE A 37 10.94 -8.45 -11.16
CA ILE A 37 11.25 -7.84 -9.87
C ILE A 37 11.21 -8.96 -8.82
N PRO A 38 12.21 -9.07 -7.94
CA PRO A 38 12.20 -10.05 -6.87
C PRO A 38 10.95 -9.91 -5.99
N ILE A 39 10.37 -11.03 -5.57
CA ILE A 39 9.10 -11.03 -4.82
C ILE A 39 9.27 -10.39 -3.43
N GLU A 40 10.47 -10.48 -2.87
CA GLU A 40 10.88 -9.82 -1.63
C GLU A 40 10.76 -8.30 -1.72
N ASP A 41 11.21 -7.68 -2.82
CA ASP A 41 11.10 -6.22 -3.02
C ASP A 41 9.63 -5.78 -3.10
N VAL A 42 8.80 -6.59 -3.78
CA VAL A 42 7.35 -6.34 -3.88
C VAL A 42 6.68 -6.46 -2.51
N LYS A 43 7.06 -7.47 -1.71
CA LYS A 43 6.55 -7.65 -0.34
C LYS A 43 6.95 -6.48 0.56
N GLU A 44 8.19 -6.02 0.47
CA GLU A 44 8.67 -4.88 1.25
C GLU A 44 7.92 -3.59 0.87
N ALA A 45 7.69 -3.33 -0.42
CA ALA A 45 6.89 -2.20 -0.88
C ALA A 45 5.44 -2.25 -0.35
N ILE A 46 4.81 -3.44 -0.35
CA ILE A 46 3.47 -3.65 0.20
C ILE A 46 3.46 -3.39 1.71
N GLU A 47 4.45 -3.90 2.45
CA GLU A 47 4.52 -3.76 3.90
C GLU A 47 4.73 -2.30 4.30
N MET A 48 5.62 -1.58 3.62
CA MET A 48 5.79 -0.13 3.81
C MET A 48 4.48 0.63 3.57
N ALA A 49 3.78 0.34 2.48
CA ALA A 49 2.50 0.98 2.18
C ALA A 49 1.42 0.64 3.21
N ARG A 50 1.39 -0.59 3.73
CA ARG A 50 0.49 -1.01 4.81
C ARG A 50 0.75 -0.20 6.07
N MET A 51 2.00 -0.07 6.50
CA MET A 51 2.36 0.73 7.68
C MET A 51 1.89 2.18 7.56
N VAL A 52 2.07 2.81 6.39
CA VAL A 52 1.58 4.18 6.14
C VAL A 52 0.05 4.24 6.19
N LYS A 53 -0.63 3.26 5.59
CA LYS A 53 -2.09 3.15 5.57
C LYS A 53 -2.71 2.90 6.94
N GLU A 54 -1.99 2.26 7.86
CA GLU A 54 -2.48 2.02 9.22
C GLU A 54 -2.73 3.31 10.01
N VAL A 55 -2.00 4.40 9.71
CA VAL A 55 -2.14 5.67 10.44
C VAL A 55 -3.56 6.26 10.31
N PRO A 56 -4.12 6.47 9.10
CA PRO A 56 -5.47 7.02 8.98
C PRO A 56 -6.55 6.11 9.56
N ILE A 57 -6.45 4.79 9.44
CA ILE A 57 -7.48 3.89 10.01
C ILE A 57 -7.46 3.93 11.54
N LYS A 58 -6.28 3.96 12.18
CA LYS A 58 -6.17 4.14 13.64
C LYS A 58 -6.88 5.41 14.11
N LYS A 59 -6.74 6.53 13.39
CA LYS A 59 -7.44 7.78 13.74
C LYS A 59 -8.96 7.69 13.59
N ILE A 60 -9.44 6.93 12.59
CA ILE A 60 -10.87 6.67 12.43
C ILE A 60 -11.38 5.81 13.58
N ASP A 61 -10.65 4.76 13.96
CA ASP A 61 -10.99 3.88 15.08
C ASP A 61 -11.02 4.65 16.41
N GLU A 62 -9.99 5.45 16.70
CA GLU A 62 -9.94 6.35 17.88
C GLU A 62 -11.17 7.28 17.94
N LEU A 63 -11.55 7.86 16.80
CA LEU A 63 -12.74 8.72 16.72
C LEU A 63 -14.02 7.92 16.93
N ALA A 64 -14.14 6.74 16.32
CA ALA A 64 -15.30 5.87 16.48
C ALA A 64 -15.49 5.49 17.95
N GLU A 65 -14.43 5.06 18.63
CA GLU A 65 -14.45 4.71 20.05
C GLU A 65 -14.86 5.90 20.94
N LYS A 66 -14.40 7.11 20.60
CA LYS A 66 -14.80 8.35 21.28
C LYS A 66 -16.30 8.63 21.10
N LEU A 67 -16.83 8.42 19.91
CA LEU A 67 -18.24 8.66 19.59
C LEU A 67 -19.17 7.61 20.21
N THR A 68 -18.72 6.36 20.33
CA THR A 68 -19.50 5.27 20.94
C THR A 68 -19.40 5.20 22.46
N GLY A 69 -18.55 6.03 23.08
CA GLY A 69 -18.34 6.04 24.53
C GLY A 69 -17.62 4.80 25.05
N THR A 70 -16.86 4.10 24.19
CA THR A 70 -16.10 2.89 24.55
C THR A 70 -14.65 3.20 24.93
N LEU A 71 -14.21 4.45 24.78
CA LEU A 71 -12.93 4.94 25.31
C LEU A 71 -13.01 5.01 26.84
N LYS A 72 -12.15 4.27 27.54
CA LYS A 72 -11.93 4.43 28.99
C LYS A 72 -11.14 5.68 29.31
#